data_AF-A0AAE1C8L9-F1
#
_entry.id   AF-A0AAE1C8L9-F1
#
_cell.length_a   1.000
_cell.length_b   1.000
_cell.length_c   1.000
_cell.angle_alpha   90.00
_cell.angle_beta   90.00
_cell.angle_gamma   90.00
#
_symmetry.space_group_name_H-M   'P 1'
#
loop_
_entity.id
_entity.type
_entity.pdbx_description
1 polymer ?
#
loop_
_entity_poly.entity_id
_entity_poly.type
_entity_poly.pdbx_seq_one_letter_code
_entity_poly.pdbx_strand_id
1 'polypeptide(L)'
;MDMSFSAINAIWRPSFLFDRQRVQARLQAGFPSEEVPPPSPSLSASLWESSALNPKNRVDSLPEAGASRWRIDGAATFKTRFFVVPLDLLETDQLPPLRIDVFLPDQVDYPPALRETLEAASGVPVQNAASVAALGISRYLSLILDKHCARNRDFLDKYRRLPFGSSLLIRSLVPTIDQVDLLVEPNYYLEQKATSLPVLRRLWATDIADDAWPPTMDIFQLSTVRQIHDTVTLVRIRECRVKPELQGQLAIFKSGTDEFDHVLHELKFLLRLPRHPNIVDRPIAIITKKCGFGGKQGVFGFLIPYMPAGSIRDILPEARRRGTLDDDQKLSWCRQVTAALVHVWEAGGTFYSDLRPDNVLLASAGSTGSYSQPDRLVLCDFEQRGNWHEWCPPEILYPQYLENLRSNRRRFRDASWDRLIASFTEYRPVNAHETFVHSKNRPWFSLSRGGQEKAMSFCLGLFMYCVFEGLSTVQPSMPYSFPLDPEIAFPEFRSTPPPVRELIRWCTVDAAHWRDKTVSVPRRVVRVRGRLYPDDNLSLDADTKQTAGIVLNVAQESWENEIEQARLFFDSEQWQTQTFGAGRPTLREVRDALAGLRDKLGSE
;
A
#
# COMPACT_ATOMS: atom_id res chain seq x y z
N MET A 1 4.15 20.91 -10.88
CA MET A 1 2.69 20.60 -10.83
C MET A 1 2.36 20.07 -9.45
N ASP A 2 1.33 20.60 -8.80
CA ASP A 2 0.94 20.11 -7.47
C ASP A 2 0.45 18.65 -7.50
N MET A 3 0.77 17.91 -6.45
CA MET A 3 0.33 16.52 -6.30
C MET A 3 -1.14 16.45 -5.86
N SER A 4 -1.86 15.48 -6.41
CA SER A 4 -3.20 15.10 -5.96
C SER A 4 -3.44 13.61 -6.21
N PHE A 5 -4.50 13.05 -5.63
CA PHE A 5 -4.92 11.68 -5.90
C PHE A 5 -5.06 11.45 -7.41
N SER A 6 -5.83 12.28 -8.12
CA SER A 6 -6.08 12.13 -9.56
C SER A 6 -4.80 12.28 -10.39
N ALA A 7 -3.94 13.25 -10.07
CA ALA A 7 -2.70 13.47 -10.82
C ALA A 7 -1.76 12.28 -10.70
N ILE A 8 -1.55 11.78 -9.48
CA ILE A 8 -0.67 10.63 -9.21
C ILE A 8 -1.29 9.35 -9.76
N ASN A 9 -2.56 9.08 -9.48
CA ASN A 9 -3.24 7.87 -9.96
C ASN A 9 -3.28 7.80 -11.49
N ALA A 10 -3.34 8.96 -12.17
CA ALA A 10 -3.21 9.03 -13.61
C ALA A 10 -1.78 8.73 -14.05
N ILE A 11 -0.81 9.56 -13.65
CA ILE A 11 0.58 9.50 -14.16
C ILE A 11 1.29 8.21 -13.78
N TRP A 12 0.91 7.57 -12.67
CA TRP A 12 1.57 6.36 -12.21
C TRP A 12 1.08 5.07 -12.90
N ARG A 13 0.11 5.15 -13.82
CA ARG A 13 -0.46 3.98 -14.50
C ARG A 13 -0.37 4.11 -16.03
N PRO A 14 -0.21 3.01 -16.76
CA PRO A 14 -0.15 3.04 -18.23
C PRO A 14 -1.47 3.54 -18.85
N SER A 15 -2.60 3.42 -18.14
CA SER A 15 -3.87 4.03 -18.56
C SER A 15 -3.82 5.55 -18.71
N PHE A 16 -2.76 6.21 -18.23
CA PHE A 16 -2.48 7.62 -18.49
C PHE A 16 -2.54 7.98 -19.97
N LEU A 17 -2.04 7.09 -20.85
CA LEU A 17 -2.02 7.31 -22.29
C LEU A 17 -3.42 7.63 -22.85
N PHE A 18 -4.46 7.06 -22.23
CA PHE A 18 -5.84 7.33 -22.60
C PHE A 18 -6.47 8.51 -21.84
N ASP A 19 -5.98 8.76 -20.62
CA ASP A 19 -6.61 9.68 -19.68
C ASP A 19 -6.02 11.10 -19.74
N ARG A 20 -4.90 11.27 -20.47
CA ARG A 20 -4.14 12.52 -20.50
C ARG A 20 -5.01 13.75 -20.76
N GLN A 21 -5.88 13.72 -21.77
CA GLN A 21 -6.71 14.88 -22.12
C GLN A 21 -7.66 15.26 -20.97
N ARG A 22 -8.26 14.27 -20.31
CA ARG A 22 -9.17 14.49 -19.17
C ARG A 22 -8.40 15.00 -17.95
N VAL A 23 -7.22 14.44 -17.68
CA VAL A 23 -6.34 14.88 -16.60
C VAL A 23 -5.89 16.32 -16.85
N GLN A 24 -5.47 16.63 -18.07
CA GLN A 24 -5.08 17.97 -18.48
C GLN A 24 -6.25 18.96 -18.34
N ALA A 25 -7.44 18.63 -18.81
CA ALA A 25 -8.63 19.48 -18.68
C ALA A 25 -8.99 19.73 -17.20
N ARG A 26 -8.92 18.69 -16.35
CA ARG A 26 -9.22 18.80 -14.92
C ARG A 26 -8.19 19.65 -14.18
N LEU A 27 -6.90 19.46 -14.47
CA LEU A 27 -5.84 20.29 -13.91
C LEU A 27 -5.97 21.74 -14.39
N GLN A 28 -6.30 21.95 -15.67
CA GLN A 28 -6.52 23.28 -16.26
C GLN A 28 -7.70 24.03 -15.62
N ALA A 29 -8.79 23.33 -15.30
CA ALA A 29 -9.94 23.89 -14.60
C ALA A 29 -9.63 24.29 -13.13
N GLY A 30 -8.59 23.71 -12.54
CA GLY A 30 -8.16 24.00 -11.17
C GLY A 30 -7.26 25.23 -11.02
N PHE A 31 -6.78 25.82 -12.12
CA PHE A 31 -6.00 27.06 -12.10
C PHE A 31 -6.94 28.28 -12.17
N PRO A 32 -6.73 29.31 -11.33
CA PRO A 32 -7.51 30.54 -11.42
C PRO A 32 -7.34 31.18 -12.80
N SER A 33 -8.43 31.68 -13.38
CA SER A 33 -8.36 32.55 -14.56
C SER A 33 -7.62 33.84 -14.18
N GLU A 34 -6.70 34.31 -15.02
CA GLU A 34 -5.91 35.54 -14.80
C GLU A 34 -6.75 36.84 -14.80
N GLU A 35 -8.06 36.76 -15.00
CA GLU A 35 -8.97 37.90 -14.99
C GLU A 35 -9.80 37.94 -13.71
N VAL A 36 -9.22 38.52 -12.64
CA VAL A 36 -10.01 39.00 -11.50
C VAL A 36 -10.09 40.53 -11.61
N PRO A 37 -11.26 41.12 -11.93
CA PRO A 37 -11.40 42.58 -11.89
C PRO A 37 -11.23 43.08 -10.45
N PRO A 38 -10.67 44.29 -10.25
CA PRO A 38 -10.41 44.82 -8.91
C PRO A 38 -11.71 44.96 -8.11
N PRO A 39 -11.72 44.62 -6.80
CA PRO A 39 -12.93 44.62 -6.00
C PRO A 39 -13.40 46.04 -5.68
N SER A 40 -14.71 46.28 -5.83
CA SER A 40 -15.39 47.49 -5.37
C SER A 40 -15.35 47.63 -3.84
N PRO A 41 -15.22 48.85 -3.29
CA PRO A 41 -14.85 49.09 -1.88
C PRO A 41 -15.91 48.73 -0.81
N SER A 42 -17.09 48.23 -1.17
CA SER A 42 -18.17 47.87 -0.22
C SER A 42 -18.22 46.38 0.17
N LEU A 43 -17.35 45.53 -0.37
CA LEU A 43 -17.29 44.06 -0.13
C LEU A 43 -16.27 43.63 0.96
N SER A 44 -15.52 44.58 1.53
CA SER A 44 -14.31 44.28 2.33
C SER A 44 -14.56 43.54 3.65
N ALA A 45 -15.68 43.80 4.33
CA ALA A 45 -15.99 43.19 5.62
C ALA A 45 -16.41 41.71 5.48
N SER A 46 -17.30 41.38 4.53
CA SER A 46 -17.71 39.99 4.26
C SER A 46 -16.56 39.16 3.65
N LEU A 47 -15.71 39.78 2.83
CA LEU A 47 -14.51 39.15 2.29
C LEU A 47 -13.50 38.82 3.39
N TRP A 48 -13.30 39.71 4.36
CA TRP A 48 -12.44 39.42 5.52
C TRP A 48 -13.02 38.30 6.38
N GLU A 49 -14.32 38.31 6.65
CA GLU A 49 -14.99 37.26 7.42
C GLU A 49 -14.82 35.86 6.82
N SER A 50 -14.76 35.74 5.50
CA SER A 50 -14.54 34.47 4.77
C SER A 50 -13.10 34.23 4.34
N SER A 51 -12.20 35.18 4.59
CA SER A 51 -10.80 35.11 4.13
C SER A 51 -10.03 34.00 4.85
N ALA A 52 -9.23 33.23 4.13
CA ALA A 52 -8.26 32.29 4.71
C ALA A 52 -7.15 33.02 5.52
N LEU A 53 -6.97 34.32 5.30
CA LEU A 53 -6.05 35.15 6.07
C LEU A 53 -6.66 35.66 7.38
N ASN A 54 -7.98 35.54 7.56
CA ASN A 54 -8.63 35.86 8.83
C ASN A 54 -8.21 34.84 9.88
N PRO A 55 -7.62 35.26 11.02
CA PRO A 55 -7.24 34.35 12.08
C PRO A 55 -8.35 33.36 12.47
N LYS A 56 -9.63 33.76 12.44
CA LYS A 56 -10.75 32.87 12.77
C LYS A 56 -10.94 31.69 11.81
N ASN A 57 -10.39 31.79 10.59
CA ASN A 57 -10.49 30.79 9.53
C ASN A 57 -9.13 30.14 9.21
N ARG A 58 -8.03 30.54 9.87
CA ARG A 58 -6.70 29.98 9.61
C ARG A 58 -6.58 28.59 10.22
N VAL A 59 -6.19 27.61 9.42
CA VAL A 59 -5.87 26.26 9.92
C VAL A 59 -4.66 26.29 10.89
N ASP A 60 -3.81 27.32 10.81
CA ASP A 60 -2.67 27.52 11.72
C ASP A 60 -3.04 28.18 13.06
N SER A 61 -4.26 28.72 13.17
CA SER A 61 -4.82 29.22 14.43
C SER A 61 -5.56 28.14 15.23
N LEU A 62 -5.64 26.93 14.66
CA LEU A 62 -6.33 25.81 15.27
C LEU A 62 -5.55 25.35 16.51
N PRO A 63 -6.25 25.01 17.61
CA PRO A 63 -5.59 24.49 18.80
C PRO A 63 -4.74 23.26 18.46
N GLU A 64 -3.62 23.10 19.17
CA GLU A 64 -2.73 21.95 18.98
C GLU A 64 -3.48 20.62 19.12
N ALA A 65 -2.95 19.58 18.46
CA ALA A 65 -3.55 18.26 18.29
C ALA A 65 -3.87 17.48 19.59
N GLY A 66 -3.65 18.06 20.77
CA GLY A 66 -3.91 17.46 22.09
C GLY A 66 -5.29 17.75 22.70
N ALA A 67 -6.07 18.68 22.15
CA ALA A 67 -7.39 19.03 22.70
C ALA A 67 -8.59 18.32 22.02
N SER A 68 -8.34 17.57 20.95
CA SER A 68 -9.42 16.91 20.18
C SER A 68 -9.87 15.60 20.81
N ARG A 69 -11.15 15.26 20.63
CA ARG A 69 -11.71 13.93 20.99
C ARG A 69 -11.41 12.89 19.91
N TRP A 70 -10.64 13.24 18.87
CA TRP A 70 -10.32 12.38 17.75
C TRP A 70 -8.81 12.31 17.52
N ARG A 71 -8.34 11.13 17.13
CA ARG A 71 -6.95 10.88 16.71
C ARG A 71 -6.93 10.40 15.27
N ILE A 72 -6.00 10.92 14.48
CA ILE A 72 -5.75 10.47 13.12
C ILE A 72 -4.58 9.48 13.16
N ASP A 73 -4.86 8.22 12.85
CA ASP A 73 -3.86 7.15 12.92
C ASP A 73 -3.05 6.98 11.63
N GLY A 74 -3.60 7.45 10.51
CA GLY A 74 -2.98 7.33 9.19
C GLY A 74 -3.96 7.69 8.09
N ALA A 75 -3.58 7.41 6.85
CA ALA A 75 -4.43 7.66 5.69
C ALA A 75 -4.01 6.82 4.49
N ALA A 76 -4.99 6.42 3.68
CA ALA A 76 -4.85 5.64 2.45
C ALA A 76 -5.34 6.44 1.22
N THR A 77 -5.24 5.82 0.05
CA THR A 77 -5.78 6.36 -1.22
C THR A 77 -5.30 7.78 -1.49
N PHE A 78 -3.98 8.02 -1.39
CA PHE A 78 -3.36 9.33 -1.59
C PHE A 78 -4.04 10.47 -0.80
N LYS A 79 -4.36 10.22 0.47
CA LYS A 79 -4.99 11.19 1.40
C LYS A 79 -6.38 11.63 1.01
N THR A 80 -7.14 10.75 0.38
CA THR A 80 -8.60 10.89 0.24
C THR A 80 -9.35 10.01 1.25
N ARG A 81 -8.66 9.16 2.01
CA ARG A 81 -9.21 8.31 3.07
C ARG A 81 -8.34 8.42 4.33
N PHE A 82 -8.92 8.79 5.47
CA PHE A 82 -8.23 8.95 6.75
C PHE A 82 -8.75 7.97 7.80
N PHE A 83 -7.83 7.40 8.58
CA PHE A 83 -8.13 6.50 9.68
C PHE A 83 -8.34 7.33 10.94
N VAL A 84 -9.60 7.50 11.35
CA VAL A 84 -9.98 8.35 12.48
C VAL A 84 -10.43 7.50 13.67
N VAL A 85 -10.01 7.90 14.87
CA VAL A 85 -10.25 7.14 16.10
C VAL A 85 -10.87 8.05 17.16
N PRO A 86 -12.09 7.76 17.64
CA PRO A 86 -12.71 8.52 18.72
C PRO A 86 -12.07 8.16 20.07
N LEU A 87 -11.40 9.13 20.69
CA LEU A 87 -10.64 8.96 21.93
C LEU A 87 -11.55 8.63 23.12
N ASP A 88 -12.75 9.19 23.22
CA ASP A 88 -13.66 8.88 24.34
C ASP A 88 -14.03 7.38 24.41
N LEU A 89 -14.17 6.74 23.23
CA LEU A 89 -14.44 5.31 23.15
C LEU A 89 -13.16 4.49 23.34
N LEU A 90 -12.02 5.03 22.93
CA LEU A 90 -10.72 4.38 23.09
C LEU A 90 -10.29 4.32 24.57
N GLU A 91 -10.40 5.44 25.29
CA GLU A 91 -9.99 5.56 26.71
C GLU A 91 -10.83 4.70 27.65
N THR A 92 -12.10 4.52 27.31
CA THR A 92 -13.00 3.62 28.05
C THR A 92 -12.87 2.15 27.64
N ASP A 93 -11.94 1.83 26.73
CA ASP A 93 -11.74 0.49 26.15
C ASP A 93 -13.00 -0.05 25.45
N GLN A 94 -13.89 0.83 24.97
CA GLN A 94 -15.18 0.48 24.35
C GLN A 94 -15.20 0.62 22.83
N LEU A 95 -14.05 0.85 22.19
CA LEU A 95 -13.94 1.02 20.75
C LEU A 95 -13.62 -0.29 20.02
N PRO A 96 -14.62 -1.04 19.52
CA PRO A 96 -14.36 -2.17 18.63
C PRO A 96 -13.69 -1.71 17.32
N PRO A 97 -12.88 -2.57 16.67
CA PRO A 97 -12.19 -2.23 15.42
C PRO A 97 -13.13 -2.28 14.21
N LEU A 98 -14.10 -1.36 14.14
CA LEU A 98 -15.15 -1.33 13.12
C LEU A 98 -14.71 -0.79 11.75
N ARG A 99 -13.48 -0.26 11.64
CA ARG A 99 -12.92 0.29 10.39
C ARG A 99 -13.78 1.39 9.77
N ILE A 100 -14.16 2.37 10.59
CA ILE A 100 -14.95 3.52 10.13
C ILE A 100 -14.01 4.68 9.82
N ASP A 101 -13.86 4.97 8.53
CA ASP A 101 -12.87 5.91 8.01
C ASP A 101 -13.53 7.18 7.45
N VAL A 102 -12.79 8.28 7.40
CA VAL A 102 -13.23 9.53 6.78
C VAL A 102 -12.79 9.58 5.32
N PHE A 103 -13.70 9.94 4.42
CA PHE A 103 -13.43 10.08 2.99
C PHE A 103 -13.62 11.52 2.55
N LEU A 104 -12.66 12.01 1.76
CA LEU A 104 -12.58 13.37 1.25
C LEU A 104 -12.64 13.38 -0.28
N PRO A 105 -13.01 14.53 -0.90
CA PRO A 105 -12.83 14.69 -2.32
C PRO A 105 -11.33 14.74 -2.68
N ASP A 106 -11.03 14.77 -3.98
CA ASP A 106 -9.67 14.92 -4.47
C ASP A 106 -9.11 16.29 -4.07
N GLN A 107 -7.79 16.37 -3.86
CA GLN A 107 -7.12 17.62 -3.47
C GLN A 107 -7.28 18.73 -4.53
N VAL A 108 -7.49 18.40 -5.80
CA VAL A 108 -7.80 19.40 -6.84
C VAL A 108 -9.16 20.06 -6.63
N ASP A 109 -10.09 19.40 -5.94
CA ASP A 109 -11.42 19.92 -5.67
C ASP A 109 -11.45 20.80 -4.40
N TYR A 110 -10.32 20.93 -3.70
CA TYR A 110 -10.22 21.78 -2.51
C TYR A 110 -10.18 23.25 -2.93
N PRO A 111 -10.82 24.17 -2.18
CA PRO A 111 -10.69 25.60 -2.43
C PRO A 111 -9.21 26.01 -2.45
N PRO A 112 -8.76 26.79 -3.46
CA PRO A 112 -7.34 27.19 -3.57
C PRO A 112 -6.78 27.81 -2.29
N ALA A 113 -7.59 28.62 -1.60
CA ALA A 113 -7.22 29.28 -0.35
C ALA A 113 -6.97 28.32 0.84
N LEU A 114 -7.41 27.06 0.75
CA LEU A 114 -7.20 26.04 1.79
C LEU A 114 -6.11 25.03 1.43
N ARG A 115 -5.73 24.89 0.16
CA ARG A 115 -4.82 23.82 -0.28
C ARG A 115 -3.48 23.87 0.43
N GLU A 116 -2.92 25.07 0.56
CA GLU A 116 -1.64 25.27 1.23
C GLU A 116 -1.76 25.02 2.74
N THR A 117 -2.75 25.63 3.41
CA THR A 117 -2.93 25.48 4.86
C THR A 117 -3.33 24.07 5.29
N LEU A 118 -3.99 23.31 4.41
CA LEU A 118 -4.32 21.91 4.64
C LEU A 118 -3.18 20.96 4.24
N GLU A 119 -2.08 21.49 3.68
CA GLU A 119 -0.97 20.69 3.16
C GLU A 119 -1.43 19.64 2.15
N ALA A 120 -2.38 20.03 1.29
CA ALA A 120 -3.11 19.10 0.43
C ALA A 120 -2.16 18.36 -0.53
N ALA A 121 -1.25 19.08 -1.20
CA ALA A 121 -0.31 18.51 -2.15
C ALA A 121 0.89 17.82 -1.46
N SER A 122 1.48 18.47 -0.46
CA SER A 122 2.63 17.93 0.29
C SER A 122 2.27 16.70 1.13
N GLY A 123 1.02 16.56 1.56
CA GLY A 123 0.52 15.42 2.31
C GLY A 123 0.30 14.15 1.50
N VAL A 124 0.03 14.27 0.18
CA VAL A 124 -0.25 13.13 -0.72
C VAL A 124 0.72 11.94 -0.55
N PRO A 125 2.05 12.13 -0.64
CA PRO A 125 3.00 11.03 -0.59
C PRO A 125 3.26 10.49 0.83
N VAL A 126 2.89 11.22 1.89
CA VAL A 126 3.31 10.93 3.27
C VAL A 126 2.77 9.59 3.74
N GLN A 127 3.61 8.62 4.10
CA GLN A 127 3.14 7.31 4.59
C GLN A 127 3.19 7.16 6.12
N ASN A 128 4.13 7.82 6.78
CA ASN A 128 4.32 7.67 8.23
C ASN A 128 3.13 8.27 9.02
N ALA A 129 2.57 7.47 9.93
CA ALA A 129 1.42 7.86 10.73
C ALA A 129 1.60 9.16 11.53
N ALA A 130 2.77 9.39 12.14
CA ALA A 130 3.03 10.61 12.91
C ALA A 130 3.06 11.84 11.99
N SER A 131 3.70 11.72 10.82
CA SER A 131 3.71 12.77 9.81
C SER A 131 2.31 13.04 9.25
N VAL A 132 1.48 12.01 9.03
CA VAL A 132 0.09 12.18 8.61
C VAL A 132 -0.73 12.91 9.66
N ALA A 133 -0.61 12.53 10.94
CA ALA A 133 -1.33 13.18 12.03
C ALA A 133 -0.95 14.66 12.20
N ALA A 134 0.29 15.02 11.83
CA ALA A 134 0.80 16.38 11.89
C ALA A 134 0.33 17.29 10.73
N LEU A 135 -0.32 16.75 9.69
CA LEU A 135 -0.79 17.56 8.56
C LEU A 135 -1.91 18.54 8.95
N GLY A 136 -1.97 19.68 8.27
CA GLY A 136 -3.07 20.66 8.39
C GLY A 136 -4.45 20.04 8.16
N ILE A 137 -4.58 19.16 7.16
CA ILE A 137 -5.83 18.43 6.92
C ILE A 137 -6.24 17.57 8.12
N SER A 138 -5.30 16.91 8.81
CA SER A 138 -5.60 16.05 9.96
C SER A 138 -6.15 16.85 11.14
N ARG A 139 -5.59 18.04 11.42
CA ARG A 139 -6.14 18.97 12.42
C ARG A 139 -7.55 19.44 12.03
N TYR A 140 -7.73 19.80 10.77
CA TYR A 140 -9.01 20.25 10.23
C TYR A 140 -10.11 19.17 10.35
N LEU A 141 -9.80 17.91 10.03
CA LEU A 141 -10.74 16.79 10.20
C LEU A 141 -11.13 16.57 11.66
N SER A 142 -10.16 16.61 12.56
CA SER A 142 -10.39 16.40 14.00
C SER A 142 -11.41 17.43 14.54
N LEU A 143 -11.30 18.68 14.13
CA LEU A 143 -12.26 19.73 14.50
C LEU A 143 -13.65 19.55 13.90
N ILE A 144 -13.74 19.12 12.64
CA ILE A 144 -15.04 18.78 12.03
C ILE A 144 -15.74 17.70 12.85
N LEU A 145 -14.99 16.67 13.23
CA LEU A 145 -15.52 15.54 13.99
C LEU A 145 -15.90 15.92 15.42
N ASP A 146 -15.07 16.72 16.11
CA ASP A 146 -15.39 17.28 17.43
C ASP A 146 -16.70 18.08 17.40
N LYS A 147 -16.82 18.94 16.40
CA LYS A 147 -17.99 19.79 16.22
C LYS A 147 -19.24 19.01 15.85
N HIS A 148 -19.09 17.97 15.04
CA HIS A 148 -20.18 17.04 14.75
C HIS A 148 -20.65 16.35 16.04
N CYS A 149 -19.73 15.88 16.88
CA CYS A 149 -20.05 15.27 18.18
C CYS A 149 -20.72 16.26 19.15
N ALA A 150 -20.29 17.53 19.15
CA ALA A 150 -20.90 18.57 19.99
C ALA A 150 -22.36 18.85 19.59
N ARG A 151 -22.65 18.88 18.28
CA ARG A 151 -24.01 19.05 17.72
C ARG A 151 -24.87 17.80 17.89
N ASN A 152 -24.25 16.62 17.88
CA ASN A 152 -24.92 15.32 17.89
C ASN A 152 -24.43 14.46 19.06
N ARG A 153 -24.98 14.72 20.26
CA ARG A 153 -24.47 14.14 21.52
C ARG A 153 -24.51 12.60 21.57
N ASP A 154 -25.40 11.96 20.82
CA ASP A 154 -25.53 10.50 20.76
C ASP A 154 -24.76 9.87 19.58
N PHE A 155 -23.94 10.67 18.87
CA PHE A 155 -23.21 10.20 17.69
C PHE A 155 -22.27 9.04 17.99
N LEU A 156 -21.50 9.09 19.08
CA LEU A 156 -20.58 8.00 19.44
C LEU A 156 -21.31 6.70 19.80
N ASP A 157 -22.51 6.79 20.36
CA ASP A 157 -23.36 5.61 20.59
C ASP A 157 -23.87 5.02 19.28
N LYS A 158 -24.23 5.87 18.31
CA LYS A 158 -24.58 5.44 16.95
C LYS A 158 -23.37 4.84 16.23
N TYR A 159 -22.19 5.45 16.37
CA TYR A 159 -20.93 5.00 15.75
C TYR A 159 -20.62 3.55 16.10
N ARG A 160 -20.75 3.15 17.36
CA ARG A 160 -20.52 1.76 17.82
C ARG A 160 -21.47 0.72 17.23
N ARG A 161 -22.62 1.17 16.72
CA ARG A 161 -23.66 0.31 16.11
C ARG A 161 -23.57 0.28 14.59
N LEU A 162 -22.66 1.04 13.98
CA LEU A 162 -22.50 1.05 12.53
C LEU A 162 -22.01 -0.30 12.03
N PRO A 163 -22.38 -0.68 10.79
CA PRO A 163 -21.78 -1.80 10.09
C PRO A 163 -20.25 -1.68 10.02
N PHE A 164 -19.59 -2.82 10.00
CA PHE A 164 -18.14 -2.86 9.76
C PHE A 164 -17.81 -2.22 8.40
N GLY A 165 -16.79 -1.36 8.36
CA GLY A 165 -16.35 -0.69 7.14
C GLY A 165 -17.24 0.46 6.68
N SER A 166 -18.05 1.07 7.57
CA SER A 166 -18.87 2.25 7.24
C SER A 166 -18.02 3.49 6.99
N SER A 167 -18.57 4.48 6.30
CA SER A 167 -17.83 5.66 5.86
C SER A 167 -18.36 6.95 6.47
N LEU A 168 -17.46 7.86 6.81
CA LEU A 168 -17.76 9.26 7.14
C LEU A 168 -17.37 10.14 5.96
N LEU A 169 -18.34 10.60 5.18
CA LEU A 169 -18.08 11.35 3.95
C LEU A 169 -18.12 12.85 4.18
N ILE A 170 -17.08 13.55 3.73
CA ILE A 170 -17.09 15.00 3.57
C ILE A 170 -17.12 15.28 2.08
N ARG A 171 -18.19 15.90 1.58
CA ARG A 171 -18.37 16.11 0.12
C ARG A 171 -17.62 17.32 -0.41
N SER A 172 -17.41 18.33 0.44
CA SER A 172 -16.72 19.57 0.08
C SER A 172 -16.03 20.15 1.31
N LEU A 173 -14.83 20.69 1.12
CA LEU A 173 -14.09 21.42 2.15
C LEU A 173 -14.36 22.91 1.99
N VAL A 174 -14.62 23.61 3.09
CA VAL A 174 -14.91 25.04 3.12
C VAL A 174 -14.17 25.69 4.29
N PRO A 175 -13.76 26.97 4.21
CA PRO A 175 -12.96 27.58 5.28
C PRO A 175 -13.68 27.58 6.64
N THR A 176 -14.99 27.74 6.62
CA THR A 176 -15.82 27.79 7.83
C THR A 176 -16.25 26.39 8.24
N ILE A 177 -15.62 25.82 9.26
CA ILE A 177 -15.95 24.48 9.81
C ILE A 177 -17.43 24.38 10.18
N ASP A 178 -18.05 25.48 10.66
CA ASP A 178 -19.38 25.96 10.24
C ASP A 178 -20.29 24.99 9.48
N GLN A 179 -19.93 24.92 8.21
CA GLN A 179 -20.72 24.66 7.04
C GLN A 179 -20.32 23.35 6.37
N VAL A 180 -19.32 22.65 6.93
CA VAL A 180 -18.90 21.34 6.44
C VAL A 180 -20.02 20.33 6.70
N ASP A 181 -20.47 19.69 5.63
CA ASP A 181 -21.44 18.60 5.69
C ASP A 181 -20.70 17.26 5.89
N LEU A 182 -21.03 16.56 6.98
CA LEU A 182 -20.50 15.25 7.32
C LEU A 182 -21.64 14.23 7.25
N LEU A 183 -21.54 13.31 6.29
CA LEU A 183 -22.52 12.27 6.07
C LEU A 183 -22.00 10.93 6.57
N VAL A 184 -22.87 10.13 7.17
CA VAL A 184 -22.56 8.76 7.59
C VAL A 184 -23.17 7.80 6.58
N GLU A 185 -22.34 6.99 5.94
CA GLU A 185 -22.77 5.94 5.01
C GLU A 185 -22.51 4.55 5.59
N PRO A 186 -23.56 3.85 6.07
CA PRO A 186 -23.43 2.49 6.58
C PRO A 186 -23.06 1.48 5.49
N ASN A 187 -22.03 0.65 5.73
CA ASN A 187 -21.59 -0.36 4.75
C ASN A 187 -22.31 -1.71 4.92
N TYR A 188 -23.62 -1.73 4.64
CA TYR A 188 -24.41 -2.96 4.70
C TYR A 188 -24.05 -3.97 3.61
N TYR A 189 -23.49 -3.50 2.49
CA TYR A 189 -23.05 -4.33 1.39
C TYR A 189 -21.96 -5.32 1.80
N LEU A 190 -20.97 -4.86 2.57
CA LEU A 190 -19.92 -5.73 3.08
C LEU A 190 -20.46 -6.77 4.06
N GLU A 191 -21.37 -6.40 4.97
CA GLU A 191 -22.01 -7.36 5.88
C GLU A 191 -22.83 -8.43 5.14
N GLN A 192 -23.47 -8.06 4.04
CA GLN A 192 -24.19 -8.99 3.17
C GLN A 192 -23.22 -10.00 2.55
N LYS A 193 -22.07 -9.52 2.04
CA LYS A 193 -21.02 -10.34 1.42
C LYS A 193 -20.23 -11.21 2.39
N ALA A 194 -20.04 -10.79 3.64
CA ALA A 194 -19.23 -11.50 4.63
C ALA A 194 -19.67 -12.97 4.74
N THR A 195 -18.76 -13.93 4.63
CA THR A 195 -19.13 -15.35 4.68
C THR A 195 -19.14 -15.86 6.12
N SER A 196 -20.06 -16.76 6.48
CA SER A 196 -20.05 -17.37 7.82
C SER A 196 -19.01 -18.48 7.93
N LEU A 197 -18.48 -18.69 9.13
CA LEU A 197 -17.46 -19.73 9.36
C LEU A 197 -17.92 -21.15 8.95
N PRO A 198 -19.17 -21.60 9.21
CA PRO A 198 -19.63 -22.91 8.76
C PRO A 198 -19.60 -23.07 7.23
N VAL A 199 -19.85 -22.00 6.48
CA VAL A 199 -19.75 -22.02 5.02
C VAL A 199 -18.30 -22.13 4.57
N LEU A 200 -17.38 -21.36 5.19
CA LEU A 200 -15.95 -21.46 4.88
C LEU A 200 -15.39 -22.86 5.18
N ARG A 201 -15.75 -23.45 6.34
CA ARG A 201 -15.37 -24.82 6.70
C ARG A 201 -15.81 -25.84 5.65
N ARG A 202 -17.03 -25.72 5.14
CA ARG A 202 -17.53 -26.59 4.07
C ARG A 202 -16.79 -26.38 2.76
N LEU A 203 -16.54 -25.12 2.38
CA LEU A 203 -15.84 -24.79 1.13
C LEU A 203 -14.37 -25.23 1.15
N TRP A 204 -13.75 -25.29 2.32
CA TRP A 204 -12.32 -25.60 2.49
C TRP A 204 -12.07 -26.96 3.16
N ALA A 205 -13.10 -27.81 3.25
CA ALA A 205 -13.04 -29.09 3.96
C ALA A 205 -11.97 -30.05 3.39
N THR A 206 -11.62 -29.93 2.11
CA THR A 206 -10.57 -30.74 1.47
C THR A 206 -9.17 -30.17 1.67
N ASP A 207 -9.07 -28.89 2.03
CA ASP A 207 -7.80 -28.15 2.04
C ASP A 207 -7.26 -27.89 3.45
N ILE A 208 -8.14 -27.89 4.46
CA ILE A 208 -7.83 -27.51 5.84
C ILE A 208 -8.37 -28.57 6.79
N ALA A 209 -7.48 -29.17 7.58
CA ALA A 209 -7.84 -30.11 8.63
C ALA A 209 -8.68 -29.44 9.74
N ASP A 210 -9.59 -30.20 10.36
CA ASP A 210 -10.51 -29.67 11.37
C ASP A 210 -9.80 -29.07 12.60
N ASP A 211 -8.64 -29.63 12.97
CA ASP A 211 -7.81 -29.18 14.09
C ASP A 211 -6.94 -27.94 13.75
N ALA A 212 -6.82 -27.58 12.48
CA ALA A 212 -6.08 -26.40 12.05
C ALA A 212 -6.85 -25.09 12.28
N TRP A 213 -8.17 -25.15 12.47
CA TRP A 213 -9.01 -23.98 12.66
C TRP A 213 -8.81 -23.33 14.04
N PRO A 214 -8.49 -22.03 14.12
CA PRO A 214 -8.37 -21.32 15.38
C PRO A 214 -9.75 -21.05 16.01
N PRO A 215 -9.79 -20.64 17.28
CA PRO A 215 -11.03 -20.21 17.92
C PRO A 215 -11.65 -19.00 17.21
N THR A 216 -12.97 -18.85 17.37
CA THR A 216 -13.72 -17.66 16.94
C THR A 216 -13.83 -16.65 18.05
N MET A 217 -13.75 -15.36 17.72
CA MET A 217 -14.00 -14.26 18.64
C MET A 217 -14.96 -13.25 18.02
N ASP A 218 -15.83 -12.69 18.83
CA ASP A 218 -16.68 -11.58 18.41
C ASP A 218 -15.86 -10.29 18.37
N ILE A 219 -16.07 -9.45 17.35
CA ILE A 219 -15.34 -8.20 17.15
C ILE A 219 -15.45 -7.25 18.37
N PHE A 220 -16.54 -7.31 19.13
CA PHE A 220 -16.75 -6.51 20.34
C PHE A 220 -15.93 -7.01 21.55
N GLN A 221 -15.30 -8.18 21.44
CA GLN A 221 -14.30 -8.69 22.41
C GLN A 221 -12.90 -8.12 22.17
N LEU A 222 -12.75 -7.25 21.17
CA LEU A 222 -11.52 -6.53 20.86
C LEU A 222 -11.72 -5.05 21.14
N SER A 223 -10.65 -4.39 21.55
CA SER A 223 -10.55 -2.93 21.50
C SER A 223 -9.48 -2.51 20.51
N THR A 224 -9.80 -1.48 19.73
CA THR A 224 -8.84 -0.80 18.87
C THR A 224 -7.76 -0.18 19.73
N VAL A 225 -6.50 -0.34 19.33
CA VAL A 225 -5.38 0.42 19.89
C VAL A 225 -4.90 1.44 18.87
N ARG A 226 -4.71 1.01 17.61
CA ARG A 226 -4.28 1.87 16.51
C ARG A 226 -4.62 1.29 15.14
N GLN A 227 -5.03 2.10 14.18
CA GLN A 227 -5.07 1.71 12.77
C GLN A 227 -3.67 1.88 12.13
N ILE A 228 -3.01 0.79 11.74
CA ILE A 228 -1.64 0.86 11.18
C ILE A 228 -1.68 1.06 9.66
N HIS A 229 -2.56 0.32 8.97
CA HIS A 229 -2.67 0.31 7.52
C HIS A 229 -4.12 0.09 7.08
N ASP A 230 -4.42 0.13 5.78
CA ASP A 230 -5.76 -0.09 5.24
C ASP A 230 -6.34 -1.49 5.53
N THR A 231 -5.52 -2.47 5.90
CA THR A 231 -5.98 -3.81 6.32
C THR A 231 -5.51 -4.24 7.71
N VAL A 232 -4.72 -3.41 8.39
CA VAL A 232 -3.99 -3.81 9.61
C VAL A 232 -4.37 -2.89 10.76
N THR A 233 -4.98 -3.47 11.79
CA THR A 233 -5.38 -2.76 13.02
C THR A 233 -4.67 -3.40 14.20
N LEU A 234 -3.94 -2.63 15.00
CA LEU A 234 -3.47 -3.08 16.31
C LEU A 234 -4.66 -3.08 17.26
N VAL A 235 -4.91 -4.23 17.88
CA VAL A 235 -6.01 -4.42 18.83
C VAL A 235 -5.50 -5.01 20.14
N ARG A 236 -6.26 -4.76 21.20
CA ARG A 236 -6.14 -5.47 22.48
C ARG A 236 -7.27 -6.46 22.62
N ILE A 237 -6.95 -7.66 23.06
CA ILE A 237 -7.92 -8.72 23.32
C ILE A 237 -8.54 -8.47 24.70
N ARG A 238 -9.82 -8.07 24.76
CA ARG A 238 -10.50 -7.72 26.02
C ARG A 238 -11.00 -8.94 26.77
N GLU A 239 -11.57 -9.89 26.04
CA GLU A 239 -12.16 -11.11 26.59
C GLU A 239 -11.89 -12.26 25.61
N CYS A 240 -11.28 -13.35 26.08
CA CYS A 240 -11.17 -14.57 25.30
C CYS A 240 -11.53 -15.77 26.17
N ARG A 241 -12.78 -16.25 26.06
CA ARG A 241 -13.26 -17.39 26.87
C ARG A 241 -12.59 -18.70 26.51
N VAL A 242 -12.19 -18.85 25.24
CA VAL A 242 -11.62 -20.11 24.73
C VAL A 242 -10.14 -20.25 25.08
N LYS A 243 -9.42 -19.12 25.16
CA LYS A 243 -7.99 -19.05 25.49
C LYS A 243 -7.73 -17.87 26.43
N PRO A 244 -8.00 -18.01 27.74
CA PRO A 244 -7.85 -16.93 28.71
C PRO A 244 -6.46 -16.30 28.73
N GLU A 245 -5.42 -17.05 28.36
CA GLU A 245 -4.05 -16.57 28.26
C GLU A 245 -3.88 -15.44 27.22
N LEU A 246 -4.78 -15.33 26.24
CA LEU A 246 -4.76 -14.25 25.24
C LEU A 246 -5.33 -12.94 25.78
N GLN A 247 -6.06 -12.97 26.89
CA GLN A 247 -6.69 -11.77 27.45
C GLN A 247 -5.64 -10.72 27.83
N GLY A 248 -5.90 -9.46 27.45
CA GLY A 248 -5.00 -8.33 27.65
C GLY A 248 -3.87 -8.23 26.62
N GLN A 249 -3.61 -9.27 25.81
CA GLN A 249 -2.54 -9.25 24.82
C GLN A 249 -2.84 -8.32 23.64
N LEU A 250 -1.77 -7.81 23.03
CA LEU A 250 -1.82 -7.10 21.76
C LEU A 250 -1.75 -8.09 20.60
N ALA A 251 -2.58 -7.85 19.60
CA ALA A 251 -2.60 -8.63 18.36
C ALA A 251 -2.86 -7.71 17.17
N ILE A 252 -2.50 -8.18 15.99
CA ILE A 252 -2.85 -7.52 14.73
C ILE A 252 -4.16 -8.14 14.23
N PHE A 253 -5.20 -7.32 14.11
CA PHE A 253 -6.43 -7.66 13.42
C PHE A 253 -6.31 -7.30 11.95
N LYS A 254 -6.22 -8.34 11.12
CA LYS A 254 -6.16 -8.20 9.66
C LYS A 254 -7.56 -8.32 9.07
N SER A 255 -8.00 -7.28 8.36
CA SER A 255 -9.37 -7.12 7.86
C SER A 255 -9.43 -6.14 6.67
N GLY A 256 -10.39 -6.28 5.76
CA GLY A 256 -10.51 -5.40 4.58
C GLY A 256 -11.92 -4.86 4.40
N THR A 257 -12.04 -3.60 3.95
CA THR A 257 -13.35 -2.96 3.65
C THR A 257 -13.77 -3.13 2.20
N ASP A 258 -12.81 -3.13 1.27
CA ASP A 258 -13.07 -3.10 -0.18
C ASP A 258 -12.63 -4.39 -0.90
N GLU A 259 -11.64 -5.10 -0.34
CA GLU A 259 -10.94 -6.24 -0.95
C GLU A 259 -10.96 -7.48 -0.05
N PHE A 260 -12.15 -7.79 0.48
CA PHE A 260 -12.34 -8.83 1.49
C PHE A 260 -11.89 -10.24 1.07
N ASP A 261 -11.97 -10.56 -0.22
CA ASP A 261 -11.56 -11.85 -0.77
C ASP A 261 -10.05 -12.12 -0.61
N HIS A 262 -9.21 -11.08 -0.62
CA HIS A 262 -7.76 -11.22 -0.40
C HIS A 262 -7.44 -11.62 1.05
N VAL A 263 -8.17 -11.06 2.02
CA VAL A 263 -8.05 -11.43 3.44
C VAL A 263 -8.47 -12.88 3.67
N LEU A 264 -9.56 -13.33 3.02
CA LEU A 264 -9.97 -14.73 3.09
C LEU A 264 -8.97 -15.69 2.43
N HIS A 265 -8.33 -15.25 1.33
CA HIS A 265 -7.28 -16.02 0.68
C HIS A 265 -6.07 -16.21 1.59
N GLU A 266 -5.58 -15.13 2.21
CA GLU A 266 -4.47 -15.21 3.18
C GLU A 266 -4.83 -16.10 4.37
N LEU A 267 -6.04 -15.97 4.92
CA LEU A 267 -6.52 -16.85 5.99
C LEU A 267 -6.43 -18.33 5.56
N LYS A 268 -6.98 -18.67 4.39
CA LYS A 268 -6.93 -20.04 3.86
C LYS A 268 -5.48 -20.50 3.69
N PHE A 269 -4.61 -19.64 3.17
CA PHE A 269 -3.21 -19.95 2.93
C PHE A 269 -2.46 -20.26 4.24
N LEU A 270 -2.58 -19.39 5.25
CA LEU A 270 -1.91 -19.56 6.54
C LEU A 270 -2.40 -20.79 7.32
N LEU A 271 -3.68 -21.16 7.18
CA LEU A 271 -4.21 -22.38 7.79
C LEU A 271 -3.65 -23.66 7.16
N ARG A 272 -3.38 -23.63 5.85
CA ARG A 272 -2.83 -24.77 5.09
C ARG A 272 -1.31 -24.90 5.23
N LEU A 273 -0.59 -23.77 5.27
CA LEU A 273 0.86 -23.78 5.26
C LEU A 273 1.42 -24.45 6.53
N PRO A 274 2.39 -25.37 6.41
CA PRO A 274 3.13 -25.87 7.57
C PRO A 274 3.89 -24.73 8.23
N ARG A 275 4.06 -24.78 9.57
CA ARG A 275 4.75 -23.72 10.30
C ARG A 275 6.21 -23.57 9.85
N HIS A 276 6.68 -22.33 9.79
CA HIS A 276 8.07 -21.99 9.50
C HIS A 276 8.50 -20.79 10.36
N PRO A 277 9.71 -20.77 10.95
CA PRO A 277 10.12 -19.73 11.88
C PRO A 277 10.18 -18.32 11.28
N ASN A 278 10.37 -18.22 9.96
CA ASN A 278 10.47 -16.95 9.22
C ASN A 278 9.21 -16.59 8.43
N ILE A 279 8.06 -17.21 8.74
CA ILE A 279 6.75 -16.88 8.16
C ILE A 279 5.80 -16.62 9.31
N VAL A 280 4.92 -15.62 9.15
CA VAL A 280 3.92 -15.29 10.18
C VAL A 280 3.15 -16.55 10.62
N ASP A 281 2.92 -16.64 11.93
CA ASP A 281 2.31 -17.82 12.51
C ASP A 281 0.86 -17.96 12.05
N ARG A 282 0.31 -19.16 12.27
CA ARG A 282 -1.10 -19.41 12.07
C ARG A 282 -1.96 -18.39 12.83
N PRO A 283 -3.12 -18.00 12.29
CA PRO A 283 -4.01 -17.07 12.95
C PRO A 283 -4.35 -17.51 14.39
N ILE A 284 -4.32 -16.54 15.30
CA ILE A 284 -4.62 -16.74 16.73
C ILE A 284 -6.12 -16.98 16.93
N ALA A 285 -6.95 -16.22 16.20
CA ALA A 285 -8.40 -16.29 16.23
C ALA A 285 -9.01 -15.79 14.91
N ILE A 286 -10.19 -16.30 14.55
CA ILE A 286 -11.02 -15.74 13.48
C ILE A 286 -12.01 -14.76 14.09
N ILE A 287 -12.12 -13.56 13.51
CA ILE A 287 -12.99 -12.51 14.02
C ILE A 287 -14.32 -12.51 13.28
N THR A 288 -15.40 -12.57 14.06
CA THR A 288 -16.77 -12.57 13.58
C THR A 288 -17.55 -11.38 14.12
N LYS A 289 -18.60 -10.98 13.40
CA LYS A 289 -19.58 -10.00 13.87
C LYS A 289 -20.97 -10.44 13.44
N LYS A 290 -21.96 -10.21 14.32
CA LYS A 290 -23.37 -10.37 13.96
C LYS A 290 -23.75 -9.27 12.96
N CYS A 291 -24.07 -9.68 11.74
CA CYS A 291 -24.55 -8.78 10.70
C CYS A 291 -25.94 -8.24 11.06
N GLY A 292 -26.21 -6.96 10.75
CA GLY A 292 -27.51 -6.34 11.01
C GLY A 292 -28.63 -6.98 10.18
N PHE A 293 -28.32 -7.47 8.99
CA PHE A 293 -29.26 -8.15 8.10
C PHE A 293 -29.21 -9.67 8.27
N GLY A 294 -30.37 -10.28 8.56
CA GLY A 294 -30.54 -11.74 8.63
C GLY A 294 -29.87 -12.43 9.83
N GLY A 295 -29.21 -11.67 10.72
CA GLY A 295 -28.62 -12.21 11.96
C GLY A 295 -27.42 -13.15 11.76
N LYS A 296 -26.88 -13.25 10.54
CA LYS A 296 -25.72 -14.08 10.22
C LYS A 296 -24.50 -13.63 11.02
N GLN A 297 -23.72 -14.58 11.51
CA GLN A 297 -22.38 -14.33 12.05
C GLN A 297 -21.37 -14.37 10.89
N GLY A 298 -21.02 -13.20 10.38
CA GLY A 298 -20.06 -13.05 9.29
C GLY A 298 -18.63 -13.04 9.81
N VAL A 299 -17.70 -13.65 9.07
CA VAL A 299 -16.26 -13.48 9.27
C VAL A 299 -15.84 -12.13 8.70
N PHE A 300 -15.05 -11.36 9.43
CA PHE A 300 -14.54 -10.04 9.01
C PHE A 300 -13.01 -9.93 9.01
N GLY A 301 -12.32 -11.00 9.43
CA GLY A 301 -10.87 -11.07 9.42
C GLY A 301 -10.35 -12.06 10.44
N PHE A 302 -9.08 -11.91 10.82
CA PHE A 302 -8.43 -12.80 11.77
C PHE A 302 -7.32 -12.06 12.54
N LEU A 303 -6.91 -12.63 13.67
CA LEU A 303 -5.81 -12.13 14.49
C LEU A 303 -4.51 -12.84 14.16
N ILE A 304 -3.42 -12.08 14.06
CA ILE A 304 -2.05 -12.60 13.99
C ILE A 304 -1.19 -11.95 15.09
N PRO A 305 -0.04 -12.55 15.44
CA PRO A 305 0.87 -11.98 16.43
C PRO A 305 1.33 -10.57 16.06
N TYR A 306 1.54 -9.75 17.09
CA TYR A 306 2.06 -8.40 16.94
C TYR A 306 3.59 -8.40 17.11
N MET A 307 4.28 -7.73 16.19
CA MET A 307 5.73 -7.53 16.23
C MET A 307 6.03 -6.03 16.33
N PRO A 308 6.42 -5.52 17.51
CA PRO A 308 6.48 -4.08 17.76
C PRO A 308 7.60 -3.35 17.01
N ALA A 309 8.70 -4.04 16.67
CA ALA A 309 9.77 -3.43 15.87
C ALA A 309 9.31 -3.06 14.45
N GLY A 310 8.22 -3.65 13.96
CA GLY A 310 7.65 -3.32 12.65
C GLY A 310 8.44 -3.88 11.48
N SER A 311 8.27 -3.24 10.32
CA SER A 311 8.85 -3.67 9.05
C SER A 311 10.32 -3.24 8.92
N ILE A 312 11.13 -4.08 8.29
CA ILE A 312 12.52 -3.74 7.99
C ILE A 312 12.66 -2.58 6.99
N ARG A 313 11.60 -2.19 6.28
CA ARG A 313 11.56 -0.97 5.46
C ARG A 313 12.00 0.25 6.24
N ASP A 314 11.51 0.39 7.47
CA ASP A 314 11.80 1.56 8.32
C ASP A 314 13.09 1.34 9.13
N ILE A 315 13.48 0.09 9.37
CA ILE A 315 14.69 -0.27 10.13
C ILE A 315 15.96 -0.12 9.28
N LEU A 316 15.94 -0.56 8.01
CA LEU A 316 17.13 -0.61 7.15
C LEU A 316 17.81 0.77 6.98
N PRO A 317 17.09 1.84 6.59
CA PRO A 317 17.73 3.13 6.39
C PRO A 317 18.20 3.78 7.70
N GLU A 318 17.46 3.55 8.79
CA GLU A 318 17.86 4.03 10.12
C GLU A 318 19.15 3.34 10.60
N ALA A 319 19.22 2.01 10.46
CA ALA A 319 20.37 1.21 10.85
C ALA A 319 21.61 1.55 9.99
N ARG A 320 21.41 1.81 8.68
CA ARG A 320 22.47 2.33 7.80
C ARG A 320 23.00 3.67 8.30
N ARG A 321 22.12 4.63 8.61
CA ARG A 321 22.55 5.95 9.09
C ARG A 321 23.36 5.87 10.39
N ARG A 322 23.01 4.91 11.26
CA ARG A 322 23.71 4.68 12.53
C ARG A 322 24.94 3.79 12.40
N GLY A 323 25.14 3.12 11.26
CA GLY A 323 26.21 2.14 11.08
C GLY A 323 26.07 0.90 11.97
N THR A 324 24.84 0.51 12.34
CA THR A 324 24.59 -0.57 13.32
C THR A 324 24.28 -1.92 12.69
N LEU A 325 24.31 -2.05 11.37
CA LEU A 325 23.99 -3.28 10.66
C LEU A 325 25.20 -3.76 9.85
N ASP A 326 25.87 -4.79 10.37
CA ASP A 326 27.00 -5.42 9.71
C ASP A 326 26.57 -6.39 8.60
N ASP A 327 27.55 -6.87 7.83
CA ASP A 327 27.30 -7.74 6.67
C ASP A 327 26.89 -9.16 7.07
N ASP A 328 27.30 -9.64 8.24
CA ASP A 328 26.88 -10.94 8.78
C ASP A 328 25.38 -10.93 9.09
N GLN A 329 24.88 -9.86 9.70
CA GLN A 329 23.47 -9.71 10.01
C GLN A 329 22.62 -9.56 8.74
N LYS A 330 23.10 -8.76 7.76
CA LYS A 330 22.45 -8.65 6.44
C LYS A 330 22.38 -10.00 5.73
N LEU A 331 23.48 -10.76 5.73
CA LEU A 331 23.53 -12.09 5.14
C LEU A 331 22.58 -13.05 5.86
N SER A 332 22.53 -13.01 7.19
CA SER A 332 21.58 -13.80 7.96
C SER A 332 20.14 -13.46 7.61
N TRP A 333 19.81 -12.19 7.45
CA TRP A 333 18.46 -11.74 7.07
C TRP A 333 18.07 -12.22 5.68
N CYS A 334 18.96 -12.11 4.70
CA CYS A 334 18.73 -12.65 3.37
C CYS A 334 18.48 -14.18 3.42
N ARG A 335 19.29 -14.93 4.17
CA ARG A 335 19.12 -16.39 4.34
C ARG A 335 17.77 -16.76 4.96
N GLN A 336 17.33 -16.04 5.98
CA GLN A 336 16.04 -16.25 6.65
C GLN A 336 14.87 -16.05 5.68
N VAL A 337 14.89 -14.98 4.88
CA VAL A 337 13.86 -14.71 3.88
C VAL A 337 13.91 -15.71 2.73
N THR A 338 15.09 -16.09 2.24
CA THR A 338 15.21 -17.15 1.23
C THR A 338 14.65 -18.47 1.73
N ALA A 339 14.93 -18.86 2.97
CA ALA A 339 14.37 -20.07 3.57
C ALA A 339 12.83 -20.03 3.64
N ALA A 340 12.25 -18.88 4.01
CA ALA A 340 10.80 -18.69 3.98
C ALA A 340 10.22 -18.88 2.57
N LEU A 341 10.83 -18.30 1.54
CA LEU A 341 10.36 -18.43 0.16
C LEU A 341 10.47 -19.88 -0.35
N VAL A 342 11.56 -20.56 -0.05
CA VAL A 342 11.73 -21.99 -0.34
C VAL A 342 10.61 -22.80 0.32
N HIS A 343 10.27 -22.51 1.57
CA HIS A 343 9.17 -23.19 2.28
C HIS A 343 7.80 -22.92 1.64
N VAL A 344 7.50 -21.67 1.27
CA VAL A 344 6.26 -21.33 0.52
C VAL A 344 6.18 -22.12 -0.79
N TRP A 345 7.32 -22.22 -1.50
CA TRP A 345 7.41 -22.89 -2.78
C TRP A 345 7.20 -24.41 -2.68
N GLU A 346 7.90 -25.04 -1.75
CA GLU A 346 7.96 -26.50 -1.64
C GLU A 346 6.81 -27.05 -0.82
N ALA A 347 6.60 -26.51 0.39
CA ALA A 347 5.58 -26.99 1.31
C ALA A 347 4.22 -26.31 1.07
N GLY A 348 4.21 -25.03 0.69
CA GLY A 348 2.97 -24.30 0.37
C GLY A 348 2.41 -24.60 -1.02
N GLY A 349 3.26 -25.11 -1.92
CA GLY A 349 2.90 -25.44 -3.30
C GLY A 349 2.45 -24.23 -4.11
N THR A 350 2.92 -23.02 -3.77
CA THR A 350 2.54 -21.77 -4.42
C THR A 350 3.69 -20.76 -4.38
N PHE A 351 3.48 -19.58 -4.95
CA PHE A 351 4.45 -18.50 -4.99
C PHE A 351 4.11 -17.38 -4.00
N TYR A 352 5.11 -16.55 -3.73
CA TYR A 352 4.97 -15.31 -2.98
C TYR A 352 5.24 -14.12 -3.89
N SER A 353 4.20 -13.33 -4.22
CA SER A 353 4.26 -12.35 -5.31
C SER A 353 4.70 -10.95 -4.89
N ASP A 354 4.73 -10.63 -3.60
CA ASP A 354 4.90 -9.26 -3.08
C ASP A 354 6.07 -9.16 -2.11
N LEU A 355 7.25 -9.62 -2.54
CA LEU A 355 8.47 -9.55 -1.73
C LEU A 355 9.09 -8.15 -1.80
N ARG A 356 9.23 -7.54 -0.63
CA ARG A 356 9.72 -6.19 -0.40
C ARG A 356 9.96 -5.97 1.10
N PRO A 357 10.79 -5.00 1.50
CA PRO A 357 11.03 -4.66 2.91
C PRO A 357 9.76 -4.44 3.72
N ASP A 358 8.70 -3.84 3.16
CA ASP A 358 7.41 -3.60 3.85
C ASP A 358 6.79 -4.87 4.43
N ASN A 359 6.92 -6.00 3.72
CA ASN A 359 6.25 -7.26 4.03
C ASN A 359 7.16 -8.21 4.84
N VAL A 360 8.26 -7.70 5.38
CA VAL A 360 9.17 -8.43 6.26
C VAL A 360 9.30 -7.70 7.58
N LEU A 361 8.84 -8.34 8.65
CA LEU A 361 8.84 -7.80 10.01
C LEU A 361 10.05 -8.31 10.80
N LEU A 362 10.50 -7.50 11.76
CA LEU A 362 11.52 -7.90 12.73
C LEU A 362 10.87 -8.36 14.04
N ALA A 363 11.13 -9.60 14.43
CA ALA A 363 10.80 -10.07 15.77
C ALA A 363 11.71 -9.40 16.80
N SER A 364 11.15 -8.97 17.92
CA SER A 364 11.85 -8.22 18.96
C SER A 364 11.31 -8.56 20.35
N ALA A 365 12.00 -8.10 21.39
CA ALA A 365 11.48 -8.18 22.75
C ALA A 365 10.11 -7.47 22.82
N GLY A 366 9.07 -8.21 23.21
CA GLY A 366 7.69 -7.72 23.22
C GLY A 366 6.84 -8.18 22.04
N SER A 367 7.40 -8.91 21.07
CA SER A 367 6.59 -9.66 20.10
C SER A 367 5.70 -10.68 20.82
N THR A 368 4.46 -10.84 20.37
CA THR A 368 3.54 -11.86 20.90
C THR A 368 3.68 -13.20 20.17
N GLY A 369 3.15 -14.29 20.73
CA GLY A 369 3.21 -15.61 20.12
C GLY A 369 4.60 -16.27 20.20
N SER A 370 5.01 -17.00 19.15
CA SER A 370 6.27 -17.76 19.13
C SER A 370 7.54 -16.92 18.86
N TYR A 371 7.38 -15.59 18.79
CA TYR A 371 8.39 -14.64 18.31
C TYR A 371 9.18 -13.95 19.42
N SER A 372 9.30 -14.58 20.59
CA SER A 372 10.03 -14.00 21.73
C SER A 372 11.54 -13.91 21.55
N GLN A 373 12.10 -14.63 20.57
CA GLN A 373 13.52 -14.53 20.21
C GLN A 373 13.75 -13.30 19.32
N PRO A 374 14.65 -12.37 19.72
CA PRO A 374 14.96 -11.19 18.93
C PRO A 374 15.72 -11.54 17.63
N ASP A 375 15.80 -10.56 16.72
CA ASP A 375 16.62 -10.57 15.50
C ASP A 375 16.23 -11.59 14.43
N ARG A 376 14.96 -12.01 14.46
CA ARG A 376 14.37 -12.90 13.46
C ARG A 376 13.50 -12.12 12.49
N LEU A 377 13.72 -12.32 11.18
CA LEU A 377 12.83 -11.81 10.15
C LEU A 377 11.65 -12.73 9.93
N VAL A 378 10.47 -12.13 9.77
CA VAL A 378 9.21 -12.84 9.56
C VAL A 378 8.51 -12.27 8.34
N LEU A 379 8.32 -13.12 7.33
CA LEU A 379 7.54 -12.81 6.13
C LEU A 379 6.05 -12.79 6.47
N CYS A 380 5.35 -11.73 6.08
CA CYS A 380 3.90 -11.59 6.26
C CYS A 380 3.23 -11.15 4.96
N ASP A 381 1.91 -10.94 4.99
CA ASP A 381 1.12 -10.43 3.86
C ASP A 381 0.98 -11.37 2.66
N PHE A 382 0.26 -12.48 2.87
CA PHE A 382 0.03 -13.50 1.85
C PHE A 382 -1.25 -13.28 1.05
N GLU A 383 -1.65 -12.02 0.86
CA GLU A 383 -2.87 -11.66 0.13
C GLU A 383 -2.76 -11.85 -1.40
N GLN A 384 -1.54 -12.04 -1.92
CA GLN A 384 -1.23 -12.25 -3.35
C GLN A 384 -1.78 -11.15 -4.29
N ARG A 385 -1.72 -9.87 -3.90
CA ARG A 385 -2.19 -8.73 -4.71
C ARG A 385 -1.28 -8.34 -5.88
N GLY A 386 -0.15 -9.03 -6.07
CA GLY A 386 0.94 -8.60 -6.96
C GLY A 386 1.92 -7.68 -6.23
N ASN A 387 2.90 -7.14 -6.95
CA ASN A 387 3.91 -6.24 -6.40
C ASN A 387 3.79 -4.85 -7.06
N TRP A 388 4.50 -3.86 -6.51
CA TRP A 388 4.72 -2.59 -7.19
C TRP A 388 5.55 -2.79 -8.47
N HIS A 389 5.35 -1.94 -9.48
CA HIS A 389 5.97 -2.08 -10.79
C HIS A 389 7.50 -2.20 -10.71
N GLU A 390 8.14 -1.41 -9.86
CA GLU A 390 9.59 -1.38 -9.67
C GLU A 390 10.18 -2.66 -9.05
N TRP A 391 9.32 -3.52 -8.47
CA TRP A 391 9.71 -4.81 -7.90
C TRP A 391 9.38 -5.99 -8.82
N CYS A 392 8.66 -5.77 -9.91
CA CYS A 392 8.23 -6.83 -10.79
C CYS A 392 9.32 -7.23 -11.80
N PRO A 393 9.53 -8.54 -12.04
CA PRO A 393 10.29 -8.99 -13.19
C PRO A 393 9.53 -8.70 -14.50
N PRO A 394 10.21 -8.62 -15.66
CA PRO A 394 9.60 -8.31 -16.96
C PRO A 394 8.33 -9.12 -17.31
N GLU A 395 8.35 -10.43 -17.06
CA GLU A 395 7.23 -11.35 -17.34
C GLU A 395 6.01 -11.15 -16.44
N ILE A 396 6.12 -10.35 -15.39
CA ILE A 396 5.01 -9.90 -14.56
C ILE A 396 4.65 -8.45 -14.90
N LEU A 397 5.66 -7.59 -15.00
CA LEU A 397 5.54 -6.15 -15.20
C LEU A 397 4.77 -5.80 -16.48
N TYR A 398 5.20 -6.33 -17.62
CA TYR A 398 4.60 -5.98 -18.91
C TYR A 398 3.18 -6.53 -19.08
N PRO A 399 2.88 -7.79 -18.70
CA PRO A 399 1.49 -8.25 -18.59
C PRO A 399 0.63 -7.41 -17.64
N GLN A 400 1.18 -6.95 -16.52
CA GLN A 400 0.45 -6.08 -15.59
C GLN A 400 0.11 -4.73 -16.22
N TYR A 401 0.97 -4.17 -17.08
CA TYR A 401 0.65 -2.97 -17.84
C TYR A 401 -0.56 -3.20 -18.75
N LEU A 402 -0.60 -4.30 -19.48
CA LEU A 402 -1.70 -4.63 -20.39
C LEU A 402 -3.00 -4.92 -19.63
N GLU A 403 -2.95 -5.57 -18.46
CA GLU A 403 -4.13 -5.74 -17.60
C GLU A 403 -4.69 -4.40 -17.10
N ASN A 404 -3.82 -3.46 -16.76
CA ASN A 404 -4.21 -2.09 -16.40
C ASN A 404 -4.87 -1.38 -17.59
N LEU A 405 -4.30 -1.46 -18.80
CA LEU A 405 -4.89 -0.89 -20.01
C LEU A 405 -6.26 -1.53 -20.33
N ARG A 406 -6.33 -2.86 -20.30
CA ARG A 406 -7.55 -3.65 -20.59
C ARG A 406 -8.68 -3.33 -19.62
N SER A 407 -8.39 -3.25 -18.32
CA SER A 407 -9.37 -2.93 -17.28
C SER A 407 -9.94 -1.51 -17.43
N ASN A 408 -9.19 -0.59 -18.05
CA ASN A 408 -9.61 0.77 -18.31
C ASN A 408 -10.13 1.00 -19.74
N ARG A 409 -10.04 0.01 -20.65
CA ARG A 409 -10.45 0.11 -22.06
C ARG A 409 -11.91 0.54 -22.26
N ARG A 410 -12.83 0.14 -21.37
CA ARG A 410 -14.25 0.58 -21.46
C ARG A 410 -14.42 2.09 -21.24
N ARG A 411 -13.48 2.73 -20.55
CA ARG A 411 -13.50 4.17 -20.27
C ARG A 411 -12.91 4.99 -21.42
N PHE A 412 -12.11 4.38 -22.30
CA PHE A 412 -11.37 5.10 -23.33
C PHE A 412 -11.29 4.29 -24.63
N ARG A 413 -11.83 4.85 -25.73
CA ARG A 413 -11.82 4.23 -27.06
C ARG A 413 -10.66 4.78 -27.89
N ASP A 414 -9.45 4.26 -27.68
CA ASP A 414 -8.31 4.54 -28.56
C ASP A 414 -7.81 3.24 -29.21
N ALA A 415 -7.77 3.24 -30.54
CA ALA A 415 -7.43 2.08 -31.36
C ALA A 415 -5.91 1.82 -31.45
N SER A 416 -5.06 2.77 -31.03
CA SER A 416 -3.60 2.65 -31.15
C SER A 416 -3.03 1.43 -30.43
N TRP A 417 -3.65 1.04 -29.30
CA TRP A 417 -3.21 -0.07 -28.45
C TRP A 417 -4.07 -1.33 -28.57
N ASP A 418 -5.13 -1.30 -29.38
CA ASP A 418 -6.08 -2.40 -29.49
C ASP A 418 -5.42 -3.68 -30.00
N ARG A 419 -4.46 -3.58 -30.92
CA ARG A 419 -3.68 -4.73 -31.39
C ARG A 419 -2.86 -5.36 -30.26
N LEU A 420 -2.14 -4.55 -29.48
CA LEU A 420 -1.31 -5.03 -28.37
C LEU A 420 -2.16 -5.71 -27.28
N ILE A 421 -3.28 -5.08 -26.91
CA ILE A 421 -4.23 -5.64 -25.93
C ILE A 421 -4.87 -6.92 -26.49
N ALA A 422 -5.22 -6.96 -27.77
CA ALA A 422 -5.79 -8.14 -28.42
C ALA A 422 -4.79 -9.30 -28.42
N SER A 423 -3.54 -9.08 -28.84
CA SER A 423 -2.49 -10.10 -28.83
C SER A 423 -2.28 -10.71 -27.44
N PHE A 424 -2.30 -9.90 -26.39
CA PHE A 424 -2.24 -10.40 -25.02
C PHE A 424 -3.48 -11.21 -24.61
N THR A 425 -4.67 -10.75 -24.99
CA THR A 425 -5.94 -11.41 -24.65
C THR A 425 -6.11 -12.73 -25.41
N GLU A 426 -5.69 -12.79 -26.67
CA GLU A 426 -5.65 -14.01 -27.48
C GLU A 426 -4.69 -15.04 -26.89
N TYR A 427 -3.53 -14.57 -26.40
CA TYR A 427 -2.57 -15.42 -25.71
C TYR A 427 -3.12 -15.97 -24.37
N ARG A 428 -3.99 -15.22 -23.69
CA ARG A 428 -4.55 -15.61 -22.38
C ARG A 428 -6.06 -15.41 -22.33
N PRO A 429 -6.84 -16.37 -22.84
CA PRO A 429 -8.29 -16.33 -22.69
C PRO A 429 -8.66 -16.36 -21.19
N VAL A 430 -9.66 -15.56 -20.83
CA VAL A 430 -10.21 -15.55 -19.47
C VAL A 430 -10.74 -16.95 -19.15
N ASN A 431 -10.16 -17.62 -18.15
CA ASN A 431 -10.60 -18.94 -17.74
C ASN A 431 -11.96 -18.85 -17.02
N ALA A 432 -12.94 -19.66 -17.44
CA ALA A 432 -14.25 -19.71 -16.81
C ALA A 432 -14.22 -20.12 -15.32
N HIS A 433 -13.13 -20.76 -14.87
CA HIS A 433 -12.91 -21.19 -13.48
C HIS A 433 -11.96 -20.27 -12.70
N GLU A 434 -11.74 -19.04 -13.18
CA GLU A 434 -10.89 -18.08 -12.50
C GLU A 434 -11.48 -17.65 -11.14
N THR A 435 -10.69 -17.77 -10.07
CA THR A 435 -11.06 -17.26 -8.75
C THR A 435 -10.88 -15.74 -8.70
N PHE A 436 -11.46 -15.07 -7.70
CA PHE A 436 -11.26 -13.62 -7.52
C PHE A 436 -9.77 -13.25 -7.44
N VAL A 437 -8.97 -13.97 -6.65
CA VAL A 437 -7.53 -13.72 -6.49
C VAL A 437 -6.79 -13.94 -7.80
N HIS A 438 -7.13 -14.99 -8.56
CA HIS A 438 -6.56 -15.21 -9.89
C HIS A 438 -6.81 -14.01 -10.81
N SER A 439 -8.05 -13.48 -10.80
CA SER A 439 -8.45 -12.35 -11.65
C SER A 439 -7.72 -11.04 -11.32
N LYS A 440 -7.22 -10.90 -10.08
CA LYS A 440 -6.50 -9.72 -9.59
C LYS A 440 -4.99 -9.83 -9.77
N ASN A 441 -4.45 -11.04 -9.88
CA ASN A 441 -3.02 -11.29 -10.04
C ASN A 441 -2.72 -12.22 -11.24
N ARG A 442 -3.43 -12.00 -12.35
CA ARG A 442 -3.31 -12.84 -13.56
C ARG A 442 -1.88 -13.05 -14.03
N PRO A 443 -1.00 -12.02 -14.08
CA PRO A 443 0.38 -12.21 -14.54
C PRO A 443 1.11 -13.34 -13.83
N TRP A 444 0.99 -13.45 -12.51
CA TRP A 444 1.65 -14.51 -11.74
C TRP A 444 1.02 -15.89 -11.95
N PHE A 445 -0.30 -15.98 -11.93
CA PHE A 445 -1.02 -17.26 -12.06
C PHE A 445 -0.89 -17.90 -13.44
N SER A 446 -0.43 -17.15 -14.43
CA SER A 446 -0.29 -17.60 -15.81
C SER A 446 1.14 -17.94 -16.21
N LEU A 447 2.11 -17.72 -15.32
CA LEU A 447 3.44 -18.29 -15.46
C LEU A 447 3.40 -19.80 -15.18
N SER A 448 4.28 -20.55 -15.85
CA SER A 448 4.57 -21.92 -15.46
C SER A 448 5.14 -21.97 -14.05
N ARG A 449 5.08 -23.13 -13.40
CA ARG A 449 5.68 -23.33 -12.07
C ARG A 449 7.17 -22.90 -12.07
N GLY A 450 7.95 -23.32 -13.06
CA GLY A 450 9.33 -22.85 -13.20
C GLY A 450 9.44 -21.32 -13.33
N GLY A 451 8.59 -20.69 -14.14
CA GLY A 451 8.55 -19.23 -14.30
C GLY A 451 8.22 -18.48 -13.02
N GLN A 452 7.26 -18.98 -12.22
CA GLN A 452 6.92 -18.40 -10.91
C GLN A 452 8.13 -18.41 -9.96
N GLU A 453 8.89 -19.51 -9.93
CA GLU A 453 10.10 -19.60 -9.10
C GLU A 453 11.17 -18.59 -9.53
N LYS A 454 11.42 -18.48 -10.83
CA LYS A 454 12.39 -17.51 -11.38
C LYS A 454 11.92 -16.06 -11.18
N ALA A 455 10.62 -15.80 -11.16
CA ALA A 455 10.06 -14.50 -10.81
C ALA A 455 10.25 -14.17 -9.33
N MET A 456 10.08 -15.14 -8.41
CA MET A 456 10.39 -14.96 -6.99
C MET A 456 11.88 -14.72 -6.76
N SER A 457 12.75 -15.43 -7.49
CA SER A 457 14.20 -15.24 -7.45
C SER A 457 14.61 -13.82 -7.84
N PHE A 458 13.96 -13.24 -8.86
CA PHE A 458 14.16 -11.85 -9.24
C PHE A 458 13.80 -10.88 -8.10
N CYS A 459 12.62 -11.05 -7.49
CA CYS A 459 12.18 -10.21 -6.37
C CYS A 459 13.15 -10.35 -5.17
N LEU A 460 13.68 -11.56 -4.94
CA LEU A 460 14.68 -11.83 -3.91
C LEU A 460 16.00 -11.10 -4.19
N GLY A 461 16.43 -11.00 -5.45
CA GLY A 461 17.57 -10.17 -5.86
C GLY A 461 17.40 -8.70 -5.48
N LEU A 462 16.24 -8.13 -5.77
CA LEU A 462 15.90 -6.75 -5.40
C LEU A 462 15.79 -6.55 -3.88
N PHE A 463 15.30 -7.56 -3.17
CA PHE A 463 15.26 -7.55 -1.71
C PHE A 463 16.67 -7.54 -1.11
N MET A 464 17.56 -8.42 -1.59
CA MET A 464 18.97 -8.45 -1.17
C MET A 464 19.66 -7.10 -1.44
N TYR A 465 19.39 -6.48 -2.60
CA TYR A 465 19.86 -5.13 -2.90
C TYR A 465 19.44 -4.11 -1.83
N CYS A 466 18.16 -4.07 -1.45
CA CYS A 466 17.69 -3.15 -0.42
C CYS A 466 18.31 -3.42 0.95
N VAL A 467 18.49 -4.69 1.33
CA VAL A 467 19.12 -5.06 2.60
C VAL A 467 20.59 -4.58 2.65
N PHE A 468 21.36 -4.83 1.60
CA PHE A 468 22.79 -4.49 1.58
C PHE A 468 23.07 -3.00 1.38
N GLU A 469 22.23 -2.30 0.64
CA GLU A 469 22.32 -0.85 0.49
C GLU A 469 21.59 -0.08 1.61
N GLY A 470 20.92 -0.77 2.53
CA GLY A 470 20.17 -0.17 3.64
C GLY A 470 19.04 0.76 3.18
N LEU A 471 18.21 0.30 2.25
CA LEU A 471 17.15 1.08 1.61
C LEU A 471 15.76 0.59 2.00
N SER A 472 14.81 1.52 2.03
CA SER A 472 13.37 1.23 2.22
C SER A 472 12.74 0.64 0.96
N THR A 473 13.25 0.99 -0.23
CA THR A 473 12.78 0.52 -1.53
C THR A 473 13.90 0.60 -2.57
N VAL A 474 13.70 0.01 -3.75
CA VAL A 474 14.70 -0.09 -4.83
C VAL A 474 14.99 1.22 -5.55
N GLN A 475 14.07 2.19 -5.52
CA GLN A 475 14.22 3.51 -6.14
C GLN A 475 13.27 4.55 -5.51
N PRO A 476 13.54 5.86 -5.66
CA PRO A 476 12.63 6.90 -5.19
C PRO A 476 11.22 6.73 -5.76
N SER A 477 10.22 6.73 -4.88
CA SER A 477 8.82 6.59 -5.28
C SER A 477 8.18 7.95 -5.51
N MET A 478 7.50 8.08 -6.65
CA MET A 478 6.65 9.23 -6.96
C MET A 478 5.38 9.27 -6.09
N PRO A 479 4.59 8.17 -5.98
CA PRO A 479 3.38 8.16 -5.15
C PRO A 479 3.63 8.12 -3.64
N TYR A 480 4.80 7.66 -3.19
CA TYR A 480 5.06 7.41 -1.77
C TYR A 480 6.32 8.13 -1.29
N SER A 481 6.28 8.61 -0.05
CA SER A 481 7.43 9.12 0.68
C SER A 481 7.59 8.35 1.97
N PHE A 482 8.82 7.90 2.19
CA PHE A 482 9.22 7.24 3.42
C PHE A 482 9.90 8.24 4.34
N PRO A 483 10.07 7.95 5.64
CA PRO A 483 10.87 8.79 6.54
C PRO A 483 12.27 9.05 5.98
N LEU A 484 12.80 8.07 5.24
CA LEU A 484 14.07 8.13 4.53
C LEU A 484 13.85 7.57 3.13
N ASP A 485 13.71 8.48 2.17
CA ASP A 485 13.69 8.13 0.75
C ASP A 485 15.10 7.67 0.31
N PRO A 486 15.19 6.69 -0.61
CA PRO A 486 16.47 6.16 -1.06
C PRO A 486 17.26 7.21 -1.86
N GLU A 487 18.56 7.30 -1.60
CA GLU A 487 19.49 8.21 -2.31
C GLU A 487 20.03 7.63 -3.62
N ILE A 488 19.81 6.33 -3.83
CA ILE A 488 20.22 5.58 -5.01
C ILE A 488 19.06 4.78 -5.55
N ALA A 489 19.13 4.44 -6.83
CA ALA A 489 18.21 3.54 -7.48
C ALA A 489 18.95 2.31 -8.00
N PHE A 490 18.29 1.16 -7.95
CA PHE A 490 18.77 -0.02 -8.65
C PHE A 490 19.00 0.34 -10.14
N PRO A 491 20.17 0.06 -10.73
CA PRO A 491 21.17 -0.92 -10.29
C PRO A 491 22.48 -0.34 -9.70
N GLU A 492 22.46 0.88 -9.15
CA GLU A 492 23.65 1.49 -8.53
C GLU A 492 23.99 0.80 -7.19
N PHE A 493 25.23 0.33 -7.01
CA PHE A 493 25.69 -0.20 -5.73
C PHE A 493 26.69 0.73 -5.06
N ARG A 494 26.53 0.99 -3.77
CA ARG A 494 27.50 1.75 -2.96
C ARG A 494 28.15 0.85 -1.91
N SER A 495 27.34 0.15 -1.12
CA SER A 495 27.78 -0.55 0.08
C SER A 495 27.84 -2.07 -0.08
N THR A 496 27.17 -2.62 -1.09
CA THR A 496 27.09 -4.08 -1.28
C THR A 496 28.46 -4.68 -1.62
N PRO A 497 28.93 -5.76 -0.97
CA PRO A 497 30.18 -6.44 -1.31
C PRO A 497 30.16 -7.12 -2.70
N PRO A 498 31.29 -7.22 -3.42
CA PRO A 498 31.32 -7.77 -4.78
C PRO A 498 30.68 -9.16 -4.95
N PRO A 499 30.93 -10.16 -4.07
CA PRO A 499 30.29 -11.47 -4.18
C PRO A 499 28.76 -11.42 -4.07
N VAL A 500 28.24 -10.48 -3.30
CA VAL A 500 26.79 -10.26 -3.16
C VAL A 500 26.23 -9.54 -4.38
N ARG A 501 26.97 -8.57 -4.96
CA ARG A 501 26.59 -7.91 -6.22
C ARG A 501 26.43 -8.92 -7.35
N GLU A 502 27.32 -9.91 -7.44
CA GLU A 502 27.25 -10.99 -8.43
C GLU A 502 25.98 -11.83 -8.26
N LEU A 503 25.64 -12.21 -7.02
CA LEU A 503 24.41 -12.95 -6.74
C LEU A 503 23.15 -12.14 -7.08
N ILE A 504 23.12 -10.84 -6.73
CA ILE A 504 22.01 -9.95 -7.09
C ILE A 504 21.87 -9.83 -8.61
N ARG A 505 22.98 -9.68 -9.33
CA ARG A 505 22.99 -9.66 -10.80
C ARG A 505 22.49 -10.97 -11.39
N TRP A 506 22.88 -12.11 -10.83
CA TRP A 506 22.40 -13.42 -11.28
C TRP A 506 20.88 -13.56 -11.10
N CYS A 507 20.35 -13.12 -9.95
CA CYS A 507 18.92 -13.10 -9.67
C CYS A 507 18.13 -12.18 -10.62
N THR A 508 18.76 -11.11 -11.09
CA THR A 508 18.11 -10.02 -11.86
C THR A 508 18.63 -9.88 -13.28
N VAL A 509 19.24 -10.93 -13.86
CA VAL A 509 20.07 -10.87 -15.08
C VAL A 509 19.39 -10.23 -16.29
N ASP A 510 18.07 -10.30 -16.36
CA ASP A 510 17.21 -9.77 -17.43
C ASP A 510 16.44 -8.50 -17.04
N ALA A 511 16.78 -7.88 -15.91
CA ALA A 511 16.24 -6.57 -15.55
C ALA A 511 16.57 -5.55 -16.66
N ALA A 512 15.58 -4.75 -17.05
CA ALA A 512 15.76 -3.71 -18.07
C ALA A 512 16.91 -2.74 -17.74
N HIS A 513 17.17 -2.53 -16.43
CA HIS A 513 18.25 -1.71 -15.89
C HIS A 513 19.67 -2.16 -16.28
N TRP A 514 19.86 -3.42 -16.67
CA TRP A 514 21.17 -3.93 -17.11
C TRP A 514 21.46 -3.72 -18.60
N ARG A 515 20.44 -3.34 -19.39
CA ARG A 515 20.61 -3.10 -20.83
C ARG A 515 21.52 -1.89 -21.06
N ASP A 516 22.19 -1.89 -22.21
CA ASP A 516 23.30 -1.00 -22.53
C ASP A 516 22.96 0.49 -22.28
N LYS A 517 23.82 1.18 -21.53
CA LYS A 517 23.67 2.58 -21.13
C LYS A 517 23.85 3.57 -22.29
N THR A 518 24.09 3.07 -23.49
CA THR A 518 24.20 3.84 -24.73
C THR A 518 22.87 4.38 -25.23
N VAL A 519 21.74 3.81 -24.77
CA VAL A 519 20.40 4.37 -25.00
C VAL A 519 20.14 5.46 -23.95
N SER A 520 19.79 6.67 -24.38
CA SER A 520 19.45 7.76 -23.46
C SER A 520 18.37 7.29 -22.48
N VAL A 521 18.62 7.42 -21.19
CA VAL A 521 17.62 7.12 -20.16
C VAL A 521 16.39 7.99 -20.44
N PRO A 522 15.18 7.42 -20.58
CA PRO A 522 13.98 8.21 -20.83
C PRO A 522 13.79 9.20 -19.69
N ARG A 523 13.41 10.43 -20.02
CA ARG A 523 13.05 11.47 -19.04
C ARG A 523 11.94 10.95 -18.13
N ARG A 524 12.04 11.22 -16.83
CA ARG A 524 11.07 10.74 -15.84
C ARG A 524 10.42 11.90 -15.11
N VAL A 525 9.24 11.64 -14.55
CA VAL A 525 8.61 12.53 -13.59
C VAL A 525 9.08 12.17 -12.19
N VAL A 526 9.64 13.15 -11.50
CA VAL A 526 10.12 13.02 -10.11
C VAL A 526 9.31 13.89 -9.17
N ARG A 527 9.27 13.47 -7.91
CA ARG A 527 8.65 14.19 -6.81
C ARG A 527 9.68 15.03 -6.07
N VAL A 528 9.40 16.31 -5.89
CA VAL A 528 10.17 17.24 -5.06
C VAL A 528 9.21 18.05 -4.18
N ARG A 529 9.31 17.92 -2.86
CA ARG A 529 8.55 18.71 -1.86
C ARG A 529 7.04 18.82 -2.16
N GLY A 530 6.37 17.69 -2.46
CA GLY A 530 4.93 17.66 -2.71
C GLY A 530 4.51 18.10 -4.12
N ARG A 531 5.48 18.26 -5.03
CA ARG A 531 5.26 18.68 -6.41
C ARG A 531 5.96 17.74 -7.38
N LEU A 532 5.45 17.71 -8.61
CA LEU A 532 5.96 16.92 -9.71
C LEU A 532 6.72 17.79 -10.71
N TYR A 533 7.88 17.30 -11.14
CA TYR A 533 8.80 17.92 -12.10
C TYR A 533 9.38 16.88 -13.06
N PRO A 534 9.84 17.28 -14.26
CA PRO A 534 10.81 16.50 -15.02
C PRO A 534 12.11 16.33 -14.22
N ASP A 535 12.72 15.15 -14.27
CA ASP A 535 14.01 14.86 -13.62
C ASP A 535 15.16 15.76 -14.10
N ASP A 536 15.11 16.22 -15.35
CA ASP A 536 16.11 17.10 -15.97
C ASP A 536 15.86 18.59 -15.76
N ASN A 537 14.73 19.00 -15.19
CA ASN A 537 14.38 20.41 -15.01
C ASN A 537 13.56 20.68 -13.74
N LEU A 538 14.26 20.73 -12.61
CA LEU A 538 13.69 21.05 -11.30
C LEU A 538 13.49 22.56 -11.05
N SER A 539 13.97 23.42 -11.95
CA SER A 539 13.89 24.88 -11.84
C SER A 539 12.61 25.49 -12.40
N LEU A 540 11.71 24.68 -12.96
CA LEU A 540 10.44 25.16 -13.50
C LEU A 540 9.60 25.86 -12.43
N ASP A 541 8.92 26.94 -12.83
CA ASP A 541 7.97 27.62 -11.96
C ASP A 541 6.89 26.65 -11.48
N ALA A 542 6.72 26.59 -10.17
CA ALA A 542 5.76 25.68 -9.56
C ALA A 542 4.33 26.09 -9.89
N ASP A 543 3.44 25.10 -9.94
CA ASP A 543 1.99 25.29 -10.07
C ASP A 543 1.54 26.25 -11.20
N THR A 544 2.19 26.14 -12.36
CA THR A 544 1.75 26.83 -13.59
C THR A 544 1.14 25.86 -14.59
N LYS A 545 0.25 26.36 -15.45
CA LYS A 545 -0.30 25.61 -16.60
C LYS A 545 0.81 25.07 -17.50
N GLN A 546 1.88 25.84 -17.70
CA GLN A 546 3.03 25.45 -18.51
C GLN A 546 3.77 24.26 -17.88
N THR A 547 4.11 24.35 -16.59
CA THR A 547 4.80 23.27 -15.87
C THR A 547 3.96 22.00 -15.82
N ALA A 548 2.64 22.10 -15.59
CA ALA A 548 1.75 20.96 -15.68
C ALA A 548 1.76 20.32 -17.07
N GLY A 549 1.69 21.13 -18.14
CA GLY A 549 1.81 20.63 -19.52
C GLY A 549 3.11 19.89 -19.80
N ILE A 550 4.25 20.42 -19.32
CA ILE A 550 5.57 19.79 -19.46
C ILE A 550 5.61 18.46 -18.70
N VAL A 551 5.15 18.42 -17.45
CA VAL A 551 5.14 17.19 -16.64
C VAL A 551 4.28 16.10 -17.30
N LEU A 552 3.11 16.47 -17.84
CA LEU A 552 2.24 15.52 -18.54
C LEU A 552 2.85 15.01 -19.85
N ASN A 553 3.61 15.84 -20.57
CA ASN A 553 4.37 15.41 -21.75
C ASN A 553 5.44 14.37 -21.39
N VAL A 554 6.26 14.66 -20.37
CA VAL A 554 7.31 13.74 -19.91
C VAL A 554 6.71 12.43 -19.41
N ALA A 555 5.58 12.49 -18.69
CA ALA A 555 4.85 11.29 -18.27
C ALA A 555 4.37 10.45 -19.46
N GLN A 556 3.88 11.09 -20.53
CA GLN A 556 3.43 10.38 -21.73
C GLN A 556 4.61 9.73 -22.45
N GLU A 557 5.68 10.47 -22.70
CA GLU A 557 6.90 9.97 -23.35
C GLU A 557 7.46 8.75 -22.58
N SER A 558 7.49 8.83 -21.25
CA SER A 558 7.92 7.73 -20.39
C SER A 558 7.03 6.50 -20.56
N TRP A 559 5.69 6.65 -20.59
CA TRP A 559 4.78 5.53 -20.78
C TRP A 559 4.82 4.93 -22.18
N GLU A 560 4.94 5.77 -23.22
CA GLU A 560 5.11 5.29 -24.60
C GLU A 560 6.37 4.42 -24.72
N ASN A 561 7.48 4.84 -24.11
CA ASN A 561 8.68 4.03 -24.05
C ASN A 561 8.47 2.72 -23.28
N GLU A 562 7.85 2.75 -22.10
CA GLU A 562 7.56 1.54 -21.31
C GLU A 562 6.66 0.55 -22.06
N ILE A 563 5.65 1.03 -22.78
CA ILE A 563 4.76 0.20 -23.59
C ILE A 563 5.48 -0.35 -24.82
N GLU A 564 6.38 0.41 -25.44
CA GLU A 564 7.21 -0.12 -26.52
C GLU A 564 8.15 -1.23 -26.02
N GLN A 565 8.73 -1.09 -24.83
CA GLN A 565 9.48 -2.19 -24.20
C GLN A 565 8.60 -3.42 -23.94
N ALA A 566 7.35 -3.21 -23.50
CA ALA A 566 6.38 -4.28 -23.36
C ALA A 566 6.13 -4.98 -24.70
N ARG A 567 5.94 -4.22 -25.79
CA ARG A 567 5.75 -4.77 -27.15
C ARG A 567 6.94 -5.63 -27.57
N LEU A 568 8.16 -5.11 -27.44
CA LEU A 568 9.39 -5.87 -27.74
C LEU A 568 9.51 -7.14 -26.91
N PHE A 569 9.07 -7.12 -25.64
CA PHE A 569 9.03 -8.31 -24.80
C PHE A 569 8.02 -9.35 -25.31
N PHE A 570 6.82 -8.93 -25.73
CA PHE A 570 5.81 -9.84 -26.29
C PHE A 570 6.20 -10.44 -27.65
N ASP A 571 7.01 -9.72 -28.42
CA ASP A 571 7.58 -10.20 -29.68
C ASP A 571 8.81 -11.12 -29.48
N SER A 572 9.30 -11.26 -28.23
CA SER A 572 10.50 -12.04 -27.93
C SER A 572 10.28 -13.56 -27.93
N GLU A 573 11.33 -14.32 -28.25
CA GLU A 573 11.32 -15.79 -28.16
C GLU A 573 10.96 -16.28 -26.75
N GLN A 574 11.38 -15.55 -25.71
CA GLN A 574 11.08 -15.89 -24.32
C GLN A 574 9.57 -15.89 -24.05
N TRP A 575 8.84 -14.91 -24.59
CA TRP A 575 7.38 -14.88 -24.51
C TRP A 575 6.74 -15.99 -25.33
N GLN A 576 7.20 -16.24 -26.55
CA GLN A 576 6.65 -17.28 -27.41
C GLN A 576 6.83 -18.70 -26.84
N THR A 577 7.99 -18.96 -26.22
CA THR A 577 8.35 -20.26 -25.64
C THR A 577 7.98 -20.43 -24.17
N GLN A 578 7.54 -19.36 -23.49
CA GLN A 578 7.27 -19.30 -22.05
C GLN A 578 8.48 -19.69 -21.17
N THR A 579 9.71 -19.45 -21.66
CA THR A 579 10.97 -19.76 -20.97
C THR A 579 11.45 -18.59 -20.12
N PHE A 580 10.58 -18.07 -19.26
CA PHE A 580 10.87 -16.88 -18.45
C PHE A 580 12.01 -17.08 -17.45
N GLY A 581 12.89 -16.08 -17.35
CA GLY A 581 14.00 -16.06 -16.39
C GLY A 581 14.98 -17.22 -16.52
N ALA A 582 15.19 -17.78 -17.71
CA ALA A 582 16.05 -18.96 -17.92
C ALA A 582 17.47 -18.81 -17.36
N GLY A 583 18.03 -17.58 -17.37
CA GLY A 583 19.34 -17.28 -16.78
C GLY A 583 19.35 -17.02 -15.27
N ARG A 584 18.18 -16.95 -14.62
CA ARG A 584 18.07 -16.69 -13.17
C ARG A 584 18.25 -17.99 -12.37
N PRO A 585 18.74 -17.94 -11.12
CA PRO A 585 18.77 -19.09 -10.22
C PRO A 585 17.38 -19.49 -9.72
N THR A 586 17.23 -20.76 -9.35
CA THR A 586 16.15 -21.28 -8.49
C THR A 586 16.30 -20.76 -7.05
N LEU A 587 15.27 -20.87 -6.23
CA LEU A 587 15.35 -20.43 -4.83
C LEU A 587 16.37 -21.25 -4.02
N ARG A 588 16.51 -22.55 -4.34
CA ARG A 588 17.52 -23.42 -3.73
C ARG A 588 18.94 -22.97 -4.08
N GLU A 589 19.20 -22.67 -5.35
CA GLU A 589 20.52 -22.17 -5.79
C GLU A 589 20.88 -20.85 -5.09
N VAL A 590 19.92 -19.93 -4.91
CA VAL A 590 20.17 -18.69 -4.15
C VAL A 590 20.48 -19.00 -2.68
N ARG A 591 19.72 -19.90 -2.04
CA ARG A 591 19.97 -20.31 -0.65
C ARG A 591 21.38 -20.88 -0.48
N ASP A 592 21.78 -21.76 -1.39
CA ASP A 592 23.07 -22.44 -1.34
C ASP A 592 24.22 -21.46 -1.63
N ALA A 593 24.03 -20.51 -2.56
CA ALA A 593 24.96 -19.40 -2.79
C ALA A 593 25.13 -18.50 -1.56
N LEU A 594 24.03 -18.14 -0.88
CA LEU A 594 24.06 -17.35 0.36
C LEU A 594 24.79 -18.08 1.50
N ALA A 595 24.69 -19.41 1.56
CA ALA A 595 25.42 -20.19 2.56
C ALA A 595 26.95 -20.12 2.34
N GLY A 596 27.40 -20.14 1.09
CA GLY A 596 28.82 -20.05 0.72
C GLY A 596 29.42 -18.64 0.75
N LEU A 597 28.60 -17.60 0.96
CA LEU A 597 29.08 -16.21 0.99
C LEU A 597 29.79 -15.83 2.30
N ARG A 598 29.47 -16.51 3.41
CA ARG A 598 30.08 -16.21 4.72
C ARG A 598 31.61 -16.36 4.69
N ASP A 599 32.09 -17.42 4.06
CA ASP A 599 33.53 -17.71 3.96
C ASP A 599 34.25 -16.69 3.08
N LYS A 600 33.54 -16.12 2.09
CA LYS A 600 34.09 -15.11 1.17
C LYS A 600 34.16 -13.71 1.81
N LEU A 601 33.18 -13.35 2.64
CA LEU A 601 33.13 -12.04 3.31
C LEU A 601 34.10 -11.94 4.50
N GLY A 602 34.46 -13.07 5.13
CA GLY A 602 35.44 -13.09 6.23
C GLY A 602 36.90 -13.20 5.79
N SER A 603 37.18 -13.27 4.48
CA SER A 603 38.53 -13.44 3.91
C SER A 603 39.11 -12.14 3.30
N GLU A 604 38.35 -11.05 3.33
CA GLU A 604 38.76 -9.68 2.97
C GLU A 604 38.85 -8.81 4.24
#